data_AF-A0A1Y2IBH4-F1
#
_entry.id   AF-A0A1Y2IBH4-F1
#
_cell.length_a   1.000
_cell.length_b   1.000
_cell.length_c   1.000
_cell.angle_alpha   90.00
_cell.angle_beta   90.00
_cell.angle_gamma   90.00
#
_symmetry.space_group_name_H-M   'P 1'
#
loop_
_entity.id
_entity.type
_entity.pdbx_description
1 polymer ?
#
loop_
_entity_poly.entity_id
_entity_poly.type
_entity_poly.pdbx_seq_one_letter_code
_entity_poly.pdbx_strand_id
1 'polypeptide(L)'
;MSFSGALWAFAVLYVVWKASALVRGRANTLAAIAGPAKEHWLTGNFHRIFKDGLQYNLHLFRRYGSVIKVHGMLGVEQLLVYDPLALQHILVKDADAFEETDMFIETNKLLFGDGLISTLGQQHRKQRKLLNPVFSLANLRAVLPRIQPIANELVDRLRSGLPQDGGAVEMDLLPWLRMGTIEYVGRGILGIDFNCLDPAKASDYVNAISTVQHVAIRALLLRPFVPWVVRHLSLYWRNMLVDWSPFPALRELREMARLMDKAARQMFLSKKAEVENAGHDPEGSTTDLMSIMIRANSSTEDNARLSEDELVGQINTFALAGQETTTSALARLLWVLAQEPPAQTRLRSEVREAKITHARAIGMNESEWQRVSLPYDVLIGLPYLDAVVRETLRLYPSTNMMYRVATKDATLPLHRPIRSSTGEELSTVYVPKGTNVIISILGANRNTHVWGPDANEWRPERWLAPASESDNAENRAPRDLDFGDESVMSATLGPDASSESKNVRYPGVFGSMMTFLGGSRACLGFKFAEMEIKQILATLISTMHFDLPSAVDGQGERKEVYWRIDGLQVPVVRPPHGDLRTAQAPFDIRLVKDEDFLL
;
A
#
# COMPACT_ATOMS: atom_id res chain seq x y z
N MET A 1 -3.25 -36.24 26.83
CA MET A 1 -2.64 -34.93 26.52
C MET A 1 -1.15 -35.04 26.81
N SER A 2 -0.27 -34.77 25.84
CA SER A 2 1.17 -34.67 26.12
C SER A 2 1.42 -33.55 27.14
N PHE A 3 2.46 -33.66 27.94
CA PHE A 3 2.88 -32.62 28.91
C PHE A 3 3.03 -31.24 28.24
N SER A 4 3.42 -31.23 26.95
CA SER A 4 3.48 -30.03 26.11
C SER A 4 2.11 -29.40 25.81
N GLY A 5 1.05 -30.21 25.64
CA GLY A 5 -0.31 -29.70 25.43
C GLY A 5 -0.91 -29.07 26.69
N ALA A 6 -0.55 -29.57 27.87
CA ALA A 6 -1.00 -29.02 29.15
C ALA A 6 -0.32 -27.66 29.45
N LEU A 7 0.98 -27.53 29.18
CA LEU A 7 1.72 -26.26 29.29
C LEU A 7 1.18 -25.20 28.32
N TRP A 8 0.88 -25.59 27.08
CA TRP A 8 0.25 -24.69 26.11
C TRP A 8 -1.13 -24.25 26.56
N ALA A 9 -1.98 -25.17 27.01
CA ALA A 9 -3.31 -24.83 27.53
C ALA A 9 -3.22 -23.88 28.73
N PHE A 10 -2.26 -24.08 29.64
CA PHE A 10 -2.07 -23.21 30.80
C PHE A 10 -1.56 -21.82 30.41
N ALA A 11 -0.64 -21.73 29.44
CA ALA A 11 -0.17 -20.47 28.89
C ALA A 11 -1.31 -19.71 28.18
N VAL A 12 -2.12 -20.40 27.36
CA VAL A 12 -3.32 -19.81 26.74
C VAL A 12 -4.30 -19.32 27.80
N LEU A 13 -4.60 -20.13 28.82
CA LEU A 13 -5.54 -19.76 29.88
C LEU A 13 -5.05 -18.57 30.71
N TYR A 14 -3.76 -18.52 31.03
CA TYR A 14 -3.16 -17.40 31.75
C TYR A 14 -3.16 -16.11 30.91
N VAL A 15 -2.86 -16.22 29.62
CA VAL A 15 -2.90 -15.12 28.67
C VAL A 15 -4.33 -14.62 28.44
N VAL A 16 -5.30 -15.52 28.30
CA VAL A 16 -6.73 -15.19 28.22
C VAL A 16 -7.20 -14.51 29.52
N TRP A 17 -6.74 -14.99 30.68
CA TRP A 17 -7.04 -14.36 31.97
C TRP A 17 -6.48 -12.94 32.06
N LYS A 18 -5.20 -12.73 31.71
CA LYS A 18 -4.58 -11.39 31.65
C LYS A 18 -5.25 -10.47 30.62
N ALA A 19 -5.59 -10.99 29.43
CA ALA A 19 -6.31 -10.24 28.41
C ALA A 19 -7.72 -9.84 28.90
N SER A 20 -8.42 -10.75 29.59
CA SER A 20 -9.72 -10.46 30.19
C SER A 20 -9.64 -9.44 31.34
N ALA A 21 -8.52 -9.36 32.04
CA ALA A 21 -8.27 -8.35 33.07
C ALA A 21 -7.96 -6.97 32.46
N LEU A 22 -7.23 -6.93 31.35
CA LEU A 22 -6.96 -5.71 30.56
C LEU A 22 -8.24 -5.14 29.92
N VAL A 23 -9.15 -6.01 29.47
CA VAL A 23 -10.46 -5.62 28.92
C VAL A 23 -11.40 -5.14 30.03
N ARG A 24 -11.37 -5.76 31.22
CA ARG A 24 -12.20 -5.36 32.37
C ARG A 24 -11.80 -4.01 32.99
N GLY A 25 -10.56 -3.55 32.77
CA GLY A 25 -10.06 -2.29 33.32
C GLY A 25 -10.32 -1.05 32.46
N ARG A 26 -10.79 -1.21 31.21
CA ARG A 26 -11.18 -0.09 30.34
C ARG A 26 -12.68 0.13 30.49
N ALA A 27 -13.07 1.11 31.29
CA ALA A 27 -14.45 1.59 31.36
C ALA A 27 -14.97 1.94 29.94
N ASN A 28 -16.30 2.06 29.78
CA ASN A 28 -16.98 2.50 28.54
C ASN A 28 -16.59 3.94 28.15
N THR A 29 -15.33 4.20 27.84
CA THR A 29 -14.78 5.53 27.64
C THR A 29 -15.21 6.12 26.29
N LEU A 30 -15.69 5.30 25.36
CA LEU A 30 -16.24 5.72 24.08
C LEU A 30 -17.78 5.66 24.06
N ALA A 31 -18.45 5.62 25.22
CA ALA A 31 -19.91 5.50 25.33
C ALA A 31 -20.67 6.57 24.51
N ALA A 32 -20.14 7.79 24.42
CA ALA A 32 -20.75 8.89 23.71
C ALA A 32 -20.72 8.72 22.17
N ILE A 33 -19.85 7.87 21.62
CA ILE A 33 -19.67 7.73 20.17
C ILE A 33 -20.57 6.62 19.65
N ALA A 34 -21.38 6.94 18.63
CA ALA A 34 -22.27 6.00 17.98
C ALA A 34 -21.49 4.96 17.15
N GLY A 35 -22.07 3.76 17.03
CA GLY A 35 -21.46 2.68 16.26
C GLY A 35 -22.30 1.41 16.26
N PRO A 36 -21.95 0.42 15.43
CA PRO A 36 -22.66 -0.85 15.39
C PRO A 36 -22.57 -1.60 16.74
N ALA A 37 -23.62 -2.35 17.05
CA ALA A 37 -23.59 -3.27 18.18
C ALA A 37 -22.47 -4.31 18.02
N LYS A 38 -22.00 -4.85 19.15
CA LYS A 38 -21.04 -5.95 19.15
C LYS A 38 -21.71 -7.22 18.58
N GLU A 39 -21.32 -7.61 17.37
CA GLU A 39 -21.93 -8.75 16.67
C GLU A 39 -21.36 -10.10 17.12
N HIS A 40 -20.06 -10.18 17.43
CA HIS A 40 -19.40 -11.41 17.84
C HIS A 40 -18.60 -11.22 19.14
N TRP A 41 -18.66 -12.19 20.05
CA TRP A 41 -18.00 -12.10 21.36
C TRP A 41 -16.46 -11.98 21.25
N LEU A 42 -15.86 -12.79 20.35
CA LEU A 42 -14.42 -12.85 20.11
C LEU A 42 -13.89 -11.80 19.14
N THR A 43 -14.52 -11.62 17.97
CA THR A 43 -14.00 -10.76 16.89
C THR A 43 -14.69 -9.40 16.81
N GLY A 44 -15.73 -9.15 17.62
CA GLY A 44 -16.51 -7.92 17.55
C GLY A 44 -17.07 -7.69 16.15
N ASN A 45 -16.81 -6.52 15.58
CA ASN A 45 -17.20 -6.13 14.23
C ASN A 45 -16.09 -6.42 13.18
N PHE A 46 -14.89 -6.83 13.59
CA PHE A 46 -13.73 -6.91 12.69
C PHE A 46 -13.95 -7.88 11.53
N HIS A 47 -14.64 -8.99 11.77
CA HIS A 47 -14.88 -9.98 10.72
C HIS A 47 -15.69 -9.43 9.53
N ARG A 48 -16.50 -8.37 9.69
CA ARG A 48 -17.21 -7.71 8.58
C ARG A 48 -16.52 -6.45 8.08
N ILE A 49 -15.70 -5.81 8.91
CA ILE A 49 -14.94 -4.61 8.51
C ILE A 49 -13.74 -5.00 7.64
N PHE A 50 -13.02 -6.07 8.03
CA PHE A 50 -11.74 -6.45 7.45
C PHE A 50 -11.81 -7.57 6.43
N LYS A 51 -12.80 -8.46 6.54
CA LYS A 51 -12.99 -9.57 5.63
C LYS A 51 -14.21 -9.29 4.78
N ASP A 52 -13.94 -9.00 3.52
CA ASP A 52 -14.94 -8.69 2.50
C ASP A 52 -15.86 -7.50 2.83
N GLY A 53 -15.28 -6.47 3.45
CA GLY A 53 -16.03 -5.47 4.18
C GLY A 53 -16.51 -4.25 3.43
N LEU A 54 -16.37 -4.17 2.09
CA LEU A 54 -16.65 -2.93 1.34
C LEU A 54 -18.05 -2.37 1.64
N GLN A 55 -19.08 -3.18 1.39
CA GLN A 55 -20.47 -2.75 1.56
C GLN A 55 -20.80 -2.48 3.03
N TYR A 56 -20.22 -3.26 3.94
CA TYR A 56 -20.40 -3.04 5.37
C TYR A 56 -19.80 -1.70 5.82
N ASN A 57 -18.56 -1.39 5.41
CA ASN A 57 -17.92 -0.11 5.68
C ASN A 57 -18.74 1.06 5.10
N LEU A 58 -19.18 0.97 3.84
CA LEU A 58 -20.03 2.01 3.22
C LEU A 58 -21.35 2.20 3.99
N HIS A 59 -21.96 1.13 4.48
CA HIS A 59 -23.14 1.20 5.34
C HIS A 59 -22.83 1.93 6.66
N LEU A 60 -21.71 1.61 7.32
CA LEU A 60 -21.29 2.28 8.55
C LEU A 60 -21.07 3.78 8.32
N PHE A 61 -20.40 4.17 7.24
CA PHE A 61 -20.12 5.58 6.93
C PHE A 61 -21.41 6.37 6.74
N ARG A 62 -22.36 5.84 5.98
CA ARG A 62 -23.67 6.47 5.75
C ARG A 62 -24.49 6.59 7.04
N ARG A 63 -24.38 5.60 7.93
CA ARG A 63 -25.20 5.52 9.14
C ARG A 63 -24.67 6.35 10.32
N TYR A 64 -23.35 6.37 10.52
CA TYR A 64 -22.74 6.90 11.73
C TYR A 64 -21.85 8.13 11.49
N GLY A 65 -21.49 8.44 10.25
CA GLY A 65 -20.64 9.59 9.92
C GLY A 65 -19.14 9.27 9.98
N SER A 66 -18.33 10.29 10.26
CA SER A 66 -16.87 10.29 10.04
C SER A 66 -16.03 9.69 11.17
N VAL A 67 -16.62 9.49 12.35
CA VAL A 67 -16.01 8.82 13.51
C VAL A 67 -16.99 7.83 14.09
N ILE A 68 -16.61 6.57 14.14
CA ILE A 68 -17.50 5.45 14.46
C ILE A 68 -16.87 4.58 15.54
N LYS A 69 -17.62 4.27 16.59
CA LYS A 69 -17.18 3.28 17.58
C LYS A 69 -17.34 1.87 17.02
N VAL A 70 -16.29 1.07 17.05
CA VAL A 70 -16.33 -0.35 16.62
C VAL A 70 -15.72 -1.25 17.67
N HIS A 71 -16.10 -2.52 17.66
CA HIS A 71 -15.60 -3.51 18.62
C HIS A 71 -14.57 -4.41 17.94
N GLY A 72 -13.36 -4.47 18.50
CA GLY A 72 -12.31 -5.39 18.10
C GLY A 72 -12.34 -6.70 18.86
N MET A 73 -11.17 -7.36 18.91
CA MET A 73 -11.03 -8.64 19.60
C MET A 73 -11.41 -8.53 21.08
N LEU A 74 -12.10 -9.55 21.60
CA LEU A 74 -12.62 -9.63 22.97
C LEU A 74 -13.56 -8.46 23.36
N GLY A 75 -14.09 -7.72 22.38
CA GLY A 75 -14.99 -6.59 22.62
C GLY A 75 -14.29 -5.29 22.98
N VAL A 76 -12.98 -5.17 22.78
CA VAL A 76 -12.25 -3.91 22.95
C VAL A 76 -12.87 -2.84 22.04
N GLU A 77 -13.33 -1.74 22.63
CA GLU A 77 -13.83 -0.58 21.87
C GLU A 77 -12.66 0.14 21.16
N GLN A 78 -12.88 0.55 19.91
CA GLN A 78 -11.93 1.24 19.04
C GLN A 78 -12.68 2.31 18.21
N LEU A 79 -11.93 3.22 17.60
CA LEU A 79 -12.48 4.22 16.69
C LEU A 79 -12.17 3.88 15.24
N LEU A 80 -13.16 3.97 14.35
CA LEU A 80 -12.98 4.00 12.90
C LEU A 80 -13.18 5.44 12.43
N VAL A 81 -12.11 6.06 11.90
CA VAL A 81 -12.03 7.51 11.65
C VAL A 81 -11.68 7.78 10.19
N TYR A 82 -12.47 8.65 9.55
CA TYR A 82 -12.13 9.27 8.27
C TYR A 82 -12.45 10.77 8.23
N ASP A 83 -12.68 11.41 9.38
CA ASP A 83 -12.84 12.87 9.43
C ASP A 83 -11.54 13.57 9.03
N PRO A 84 -11.56 14.51 8.06
CA PRO A 84 -10.34 15.14 7.55
C PRO A 84 -9.59 15.95 8.62
N LEU A 85 -10.29 16.65 9.52
CA LEU A 85 -9.65 17.43 10.58
C LEU A 85 -9.09 16.50 11.66
N ALA A 86 -9.85 15.46 12.05
CA ALA A 86 -9.35 14.46 12.99
C ALA A 86 -8.10 13.74 12.44
N LEU A 87 -8.08 13.39 11.14
CA LEU A 87 -6.93 12.77 10.50
C LEU A 87 -5.73 13.72 10.40
N GLN A 88 -5.95 15.03 10.21
CA GLN A 88 -4.88 16.03 10.31
C GLN A 88 -4.24 16.02 11.70
N HIS A 89 -5.05 15.92 12.76
CA HIS A 89 -4.53 15.82 14.13
C HIS A 89 -3.78 14.50 14.37
N ILE A 90 -4.37 13.36 13.97
CA ILE A 90 -3.77 12.03 14.17
C ILE A 90 -2.43 11.86 13.43
N LEU A 91 -2.32 12.37 12.21
CA LEU A 91 -1.17 12.09 11.34
C LEU A 91 -0.12 13.21 11.32
N VAL A 92 -0.53 14.45 11.60
CA VAL A 92 0.33 15.63 11.43
C VAL A 92 0.48 16.39 12.76
N LYS A 93 -0.58 17.02 13.26
CA LYS A 93 -0.45 17.99 14.37
C LYS A 93 -0.09 17.33 15.70
N ASP A 94 -0.78 16.26 16.06
CA ASP A 94 -0.62 15.53 17.32
C ASP A 94 -0.04 14.13 17.07
N ALA A 95 0.82 13.99 16.04
CA ALA A 95 1.34 12.69 15.61
C ALA A 95 2.15 11.96 16.70
N ASP A 96 2.70 12.68 17.69
CA ASP A 96 3.37 12.10 18.85
C ASP A 96 2.40 11.43 19.85
N ALA A 97 1.11 11.80 19.79
CA ALA A 97 0.03 11.19 20.57
C ALA A 97 -0.50 9.90 19.94
N PHE A 98 -0.16 9.60 18.68
CA PHE A 98 -0.71 8.49 17.92
C PHE A 98 0.39 7.69 17.22
N GLU A 99 0.73 6.53 17.76
CA GLU A 99 1.78 5.67 17.21
C GLU A 99 1.21 4.38 16.60
N GLU A 100 2.05 3.62 15.89
CA GLU A 100 1.71 2.25 15.48
C GLU A 100 1.52 1.35 16.71
N THR A 101 0.66 0.35 16.60
CA THR A 101 0.43 -0.58 17.72
C THR A 101 1.67 -1.44 18.02
N ASP A 102 1.89 -1.79 19.29
CA ASP A 102 2.97 -2.70 19.71
C ASP A 102 2.98 -4.02 18.91
N MET A 103 1.79 -4.60 18.68
CA MET A 103 1.65 -5.84 17.92
C MET A 103 2.03 -5.68 16.44
N PHE A 104 1.88 -4.49 15.87
CA PHE A 104 2.32 -4.20 14.51
C PHE A 104 3.85 -4.17 14.45
N ILE A 105 4.46 -3.37 15.33
CA ILE A 105 5.91 -3.15 15.39
C ILE A 105 6.67 -4.44 15.69
N GLU A 106 6.32 -5.16 16.75
CA GLU A 106 7.04 -6.37 17.17
C GLU A 106 6.91 -7.51 16.14
N THR A 107 5.73 -7.66 15.52
CA THR A 107 5.53 -8.68 14.48
C THR A 107 6.35 -8.37 13.24
N ASN A 108 6.35 -7.11 12.79
CA ASN A 108 7.14 -6.70 11.63
C ASN A 108 8.65 -6.79 11.91
N LYS A 109 9.09 -6.47 13.14
CA LYS A 109 10.49 -6.64 13.55
C LYS A 109 10.93 -8.10 13.48
N LEU A 110 10.10 -9.04 13.94
CA LEU A 110 10.40 -10.48 13.88
C LEU A 110 10.48 -11.02 12.44
N LEU A 111 9.67 -10.47 11.52
CA LEU A 111 9.59 -10.96 10.15
C LEU A 111 10.60 -10.29 9.22
N PHE A 112 10.82 -8.98 9.37
CA PHE A 112 11.51 -8.15 8.39
C PHE A 112 12.80 -7.49 8.92
N GLY A 113 13.07 -7.59 10.22
CA GLY A 113 14.22 -6.93 10.87
C GLY A 113 13.92 -5.48 11.25
N ASP A 114 14.95 -4.69 11.55
CA ASP A 114 14.86 -3.30 12.06
C ASP A 114 14.72 -2.26 10.93
N GLY A 115 13.82 -2.52 9.98
CA GLY A 115 13.48 -1.63 8.88
C GLY A 115 12.47 -0.53 9.24
N LEU A 116 12.17 0.36 8.30
CA LEU A 116 11.28 1.51 8.53
C LEU A 116 9.86 1.13 8.99
N ILE A 117 9.38 -0.05 8.59
CA ILE A 117 8.04 -0.56 8.95
C ILE A 117 7.96 -1.09 10.40
N SER A 118 9.09 -1.34 11.05
CA SER A 118 9.19 -2.00 12.36
C SER A 118 9.81 -1.13 13.44
N THR A 119 9.95 0.18 13.20
CA THR A 119 10.55 1.12 14.16
C THR A 119 9.59 2.26 14.54
N LEU A 120 9.82 2.83 15.73
CA LEU A 120 9.08 3.95 16.32
C LEU A 120 10.02 5.08 16.76
N GLY A 121 9.44 6.22 17.16
CA GLY A 121 10.15 7.32 17.82
C GLY A 121 11.39 7.80 17.06
N GLN A 122 12.48 7.99 17.82
CA GLN A 122 13.73 8.54 17.29
C GLN A 122 14.40 7.64 16.26
N GLN A 123 14.32 6.31 16.42
CA GLN A 123 14.89 5.38 15.46
C GLN A 123 14.20 5.51 14.10
N HIS A 124 12.87 5.52 14.08
CA HIS A 124 12.10 5.75 12.85
C HIS A 124 12.42 7.10 12.21
N ARG A 125 12.50 8.19 13.01
CA ARG A 125 12.86 9.53 12.51
C ARG A 125 14.25 9.54 11.87
N LYS A 126 15.23 8.90 12.50
CA LYS A 126 16.60 8.75 11.99
C LYS A 126 16.62 8.00 10.65
N GLN A 127 15.95 6.86 10.57
CA GLN A 127 15.80 6.10 9.33
C GLN A 127 15.14 6.94 8.24
N ARG A 128 14.05 7.64 8.56
CA ARG A 128 13.33 8.48 7.61
C ARG A 128 14.16 9.65 7.08
N LYS A 129 14.94 10.30 7.94
CA LYS A 129 15.84 11.39 7.57
C LYS A 129 16.88 10.94 6.55
N LEU A 130 17.48 9.75 6.74
CA LEU A 130 18.42 9.18 5.78
C LEU A 130 17.72 8.77 4.46
N LEU A 131 16.53 8.19 4.56
CA LEU A 131 15.82 7.59 3.43
C LEU A 131 15.09 8.59 2.53
N ASN A 132 14.55 9.69 3.05
CA ASN A 132 13.85 10.70 2.26
C ASN A 132 14.63 11.18 1.01
N PRO A 133 15.93 11.58 1.11
CA PRO A 133 16.67 12.03 -0.07
C PRO A 133 16.97 10.89 -1.05
N VAL A 134 16.97 9.62 -0.62
CA VAL A 134 17.14 8.46 -1.51
C VAL A 134 16.02 8.41 -2.54
N PHE A 135 14.78 8.73 -2.15
CA PHE A 135 13.60 8.77 -3.04
C PHE A 135 13.39 10.13 -3.72
N SER A 136 14.43 10.97 -3.80
CA SER A 136 14.36 12.26 -4.49
C SER A 136 14.03 12.13 -5.98
N LEU A 137 13.44 13.19 -6.54
CA LEU A 137 13.10 13.24 -7.96
C LEU A 137 14.30 13.01 -8.88
N ALA A 138 15.48 13.53 -8.50
CA ALA A 138 16.72 13.32 -9.25
C ALA A 138 17.09 11.83 -9.34
N ASN A 139 16.98 11.10 -8.22
CA ASN A 139 17.28 9.67 -8.19
C ASN A 139 16.23 8.86 -8.97
N LEU A 140 14.94 9.23 -8.91
CA LEU A 140 13.90 8.57 -9.70
C LEU A 140 14.11 8.75 -11.21
N ARG A 141 14.50 9.95 -11.65
CA ARG A 141 14.89 10.21 -13.05
C ARG A 141 16.06 9.31 -13.48
N ALA A 142 17.05 9.15 -12.62
CA ALA A 142 18.23 8.31 -12.89
C ALA A 142 17.92 6.81 -12.92
N VAL A 143 16.98 6.34 -12.08
CA VAL A 143 16.61 4.92 -11.99
C VAL A 143 15.70 4.49 -13.13
N LEU A 144 14.81 5.37 -13.64
CA LEU A 144 13.79 5.02 -14.63
C LEU A 144 14.35 4.25 -15.86
N PRO A 145 15.44 4.68 -16.53
CA PRO A 145 15.97 3.97 -17.70
C PRO A 145 16.38 2.52 -17.42
N ARG A 146 16.79 2.20 -16.18
CA ARG A 146 17.20 0.83 -15.79
C ARG A 146 16.02 -0.11 -15.62
N ILE A 147 14.87 0.41 -15.19
CA ILE A 147 13.67 -0.37 -14.91
C ILE A 147 12.69 -0.41 -16.08
N GLN A 148 12.82 0.50 -17.05
CA GLN A 148 12.02 0.51 -18.27
C GLN A 148 12.01 -0.80 -19.07
N PRO A 149 13.16 -1.51 -19.24
CA PRO A 149 13.18 -2.80 -19.93
C PRO A 149 12.27 -3.86 -19.30
N ILE A 150 11.99 -3.79 -18.00
CA ILE A 150 11.18 -4.79 -17.29
C ILE A 150 9.75 -4.83 -17.86
N ALA A 151 9.15 -3.67 -18.17
CA ALA A 151 7.83 -3.64 -18.78
C ALA A 151 7.84 -4.22 -20.21
N ASN A 152 8.94 -4.07 -20.96
CA ASN A 152 9.08 -4.67 -22.28
C ASN A 152 9.23 -6.20 -22.18
N GLU A 153 10.05 -6.69 -21.24
CA GLU A 153 10.18 -8.12 -20.93
C GLU A 153 8.82 -8.71 -20.53
N LEU A 154 8.04 -8.02 -19.70
CA LEU A 154 6.68 -8.41 -19.33
C LEU A 154 5.77 -8.52 -20.56
N VAL A 155 5.81 -7.53 -21.45
CA VAL A 155 5.06 -7.55 -22.71
C VAL A 155 5.46 -8.73 -23.59
N ASP A 156 6.75 -9.01 -23.72
CA ASP A 156 7.24 -10.11 -24.56
C ASP A 156 6.79 -11.48 -24.02
N ARG A 157 6.79 -11.64 -22.69
CA ARG A 157 6.26 -12.84 -22.03
C ARG A 157 4.76 -13.01 -22.30
N LEU A 158 3.97 -11.96 -22.10
CA LEU A 158 2.53 -12.00 -22.38
C LEU A 158 2.25 -12.25 -23.87
N ARG A 159 3.01 -11.62 -24.77
CA ARG A 159 2.90 -11.80 -26.22
C ARG A 159 3.18 -13.26 -26.62
N SER A 160 4.10 -13.95 -25.95
CA SER A 160 4.40 -15.36 -26.25
C SER A 160 3.22 -16.31 -25.99
N GLY A 161 2.26 -15.89 -25.16
CA GLY A 161 1.02 -16.63 -24.90
C GLY A 161 -0.14 -16.28 -25.83
N LEU A 162 0.01 -15.28 -26.71
CA LEU A 162 -1.03 -14.86 -27.64
C LEU A 162 -1.04 -15.72 -28.92
N PRO A 163 -2.21 -15.99 -29.51
CA PRO A 163 -2.31 -16.73 -30.75
C PRO A 163 -1.83 -15.87 -31.94
N GLN A 164 -1.25 -16.51 -32.95
CA GLN A 164 -0.71 -15.82 -34.13
C GLN A 164 -1.79 -15.25 -35.07
N ASP A 165 -3.03 -15.71 -34.95
CA ASP A 165 -4.17 -15.23 -35.73
C ASP A 165 -4.73 -13.88 -35.23
N GLY A 166 -4.17 -13.33 -34.14
CA GLY A 166 -4.59 -12.07 -33.54
C GLY A 166 -5.86 -12.18 -32.70
N GLY A 167 -6.33 -13.40 -32.42
CA GLY A 167 -7.44 -13.67 -31.52
C GLY A 167 -7.14 -13.26 -30.07
N ALA A 168 -8.21 -13.02 -29.31
CA ALA A 168 -8.11 -12.84 -27.87
C ALA A 168 -7.99 -14.20 -27.16
N VAL A 169 -7.22 -14.24 -26.09
CA VAL A 169 -7.10 -15.41 -25.21
C VAL A 169 -7.23 -14.96 -23.76
N GLU A 170 -7.92 -15.78 -22.97
CA GLU A 170 -8.05 -15.53 -21.55
C GLU A 170 -6.72 -15.83 -20.83
N MET A 171 -6.22 -14.89 -20.03
CA MET A 171 -5.03 -15.04 -19.20
C MET A 171 -5.22 -14.43 -17.81
N ASP A 172 -4.69 -15.10 -16.79
CA ASP A 172 -4.54 -14.50 -15.46
C ASP A 172 -3.31 -13.59 -15.43
N LEU A 173 -3.52 -12.27 -15.31
CA LEU A 173 -2.45 -11.29 -15.26
C LEU A 173 -1.82 -11.12 -13.89
N LEU A 174 -2.48 -11.54 -12.81
CA LEU A 174 -2.02 -11.25 -11.45
C LEU A 174 -0.61 -11.83 -11.17
N PRO A 175 -0.27 -13.08 -11.58
CA PRO A 175 1.08 -13.61 -11.43
C PRO A 175 2.12 -12.78 -12.19
N TRP A 176 1.81 -12.33 -13.40
CA TRP A 176 2.71 -11.54 -14.25
C TRP A 176 2.98 -10.16 -13.68
N LEU A 177 1.93 -9.47 -13.20
CA LEU A 177 2.07 -8.19 -12.50
C LEU A 177 2.89 -8.32 -11.21
N ARG A 178 2.66 -9.40 -10.45
CA ARG A 178 3.42 -9.70 -9.23
C ARG A 178 4.92 -9.92 -9.50
N MET A 179 5.25 -10.62 -10.59
CA MET A 179 6.64 -10.83 -11.02
C MET A 179 7.24 -9.53 -11.54
N GLY A 180 6.52 -8.76 -12.37
CA GLY A 180 6.97 -7.45 -12.81
C GLY A 180 7.35 -6.54 -11.64
N THR A 181 6.43 -6.35 -10.68
CA THR A 181 6.65 -5.42 -9.56
C THR A 181 7.80 -5.81 -8.63
N ILE A 182 8.01 -7.10 -8.34
CA ILE A 182 9.17 -7.52 -7.56
C ILE A 182 10.49 -7.32 -8.33
N GLU A 183 10.49 -7.44 -9.65
CA GLU A 183 11.64 -7.12 -10.50
C GLU A 183 11.95 -5.62 -10.51
N TYR A 184 10.92 -4.76 -10.53
CA TYR A 184 11.07 -3.31 -10.38
C TYR A 184 11.72 -2.94 -9.04
N VAL A 185 11.26 -3.55 -7.94
CA VAL A 185 11.89 -3.38 -6.62
C VAL A 185 13.32 -3.92 -6.63
N GLY A 186 13.54 -5.11 -7.19
CA GLY A 186 14.86 -5.71 -7.33
C GLY A 186 15.83 -4.77 -8.06
N ARG A 187 15.58 -4.48 -9.33
CA ARG A 187 16.53 -3.76 -10.18
C ARG A 187 16.61 -2.27 -9.88
N GLY A 188 15.48 -1.65 -9.50
CA GLY A 188 15.39 -0.21 -9.27
C GLY A 188 15.72 0.22 -7.84
N ILE A 189 15.27 -0.54 -6.83
CA ILE A 189 15.50 -0.20 -5.43
C ILE A 189 16.73 -0.93 -4.90
N LEU A 190 16.80 -2.25 -5.04
CA LEU A 190 17.85 -3.07 -4.42
C LEU A 190 19.13 -3.18 -5.27
N GLY A 191 19.04 -2.87 -6.56
CA GLY A 191 20.12 -3.08 -7.52
C GLY A 191 20.36 -4.55 -7.88
N ILE A 192 19.35 -5.41 -7.71
CA ILE A 192 19.43 -6.87 -7.83
C ILE A 192 18.47 -7.36 -8.91
N ASP A 193 18.95 -8.21 -9.80
CA ASP A 193 18.10 -8.88 -10.79
C ASP A 193 17.59 -10.20 -10.20
N PHE A 194 16.29 -10.25 -9.89
CA PHE A 194 15.67 -11.47 -9.37
C PHE A 194 15.35 -12.47 -10.48
N ASN A 195 15.41 -12.05 -11.75
CA ASN A 195 15.06 -12.84 -12.92
C ASN A 195 13.67 -13.49 -12.80
N CYS A 196 12.73 -12.84 -12.09
CA CYS A 196 11.48 -13.49 -11.69
C CYS A 196 10.43 -13.55 -12.82
N LEU A 197 10.62 -12.81 -13.91
CA LEU A 197 9.81 -12.94 -15.14
C LEU A 197 10.05 -14.27 -15.87
N ASP A 198 11.04 -15.05 -15.45
CA ASP A 198 11.20 -16.45 -15.79
C ASP A 198 10.75 -17.31 -14.60
N PRO A 199 9.57 -17.96 -14.67
CA PRO A 199 9.05 -18.78 -13.57
C PRO A 199 10.01 -19.88 -13.10
N ALA A 200 10.91 -20.35 -13.98
CA ALA A 200 11.90 -21.38 -13.65
C ALA A 200 13.05 -20.85 -12.76
N LYS A 201 13.17 -19.53 -12.60
CA LYS A 201 14.26 -18.86 -11.87
C LYS A 201 13.80 -18.15 -10.59
N ALA A 202 12.54 -18.27 -10.22
CA ALA A 202 12.01 -17.64 -9.01
C ALA A 202 12.77 -18.12 -7.76
N SER A 203 13.42 -17.19 -7.06
CA SER A 203 14.19 -17.52 -5.85
C SER A 203 13.28 -17.81 -4.64
N ASP A 204 13.78 -18.61 -3.69
CA ASP A 204 13.08 -18.88 -2.43
C ASP A 204 12.78 -17.60 -1.65
N TYR A 205 13.63 -16.58 -1.78
CA TYR A 205 13.42 -15.27 -1.18
C TYR A 205 12.16 -14.58 -1.73
N VAL A 206 12.03 -14.54 -3.06
CA VAL A 206 10.86 -13.93 -3.74
C VAL A 206 9.58 -14.67 -3.36
N ASN A 207 9.63 -16.01 -3.27
CA ASN A 207 8.48 -16.80 -2.82
C ASN A 207 8.13 -16.51 -1.36
N ALA A 208 9.12 -16.41 -0.46
CA ALA A 208 8.90 -16.09 0.94
C ALA A 208 8.30 -14.69 1.12
N ILE A 209 8.86 -13.66 0.49
CA ILE A 209 8.38 -12.28 0.64
C ILE A 209 6.97 -12.11 0.05
N SER A 210 6.65 -12.81 -1.05
CA SER A 210 5.33 -12.76 -1.70
C SER A 210 4.22 -13.50 -0.95
N THR A 211 4.57 -14.36 0.02
CA THR A 211 3.60 -15.23 0.71
C THR A 211 3.54 -15.01 2.22
N VAL A 212 4.53 -14.35 2.80
CA VAL A 212 4.63 -14.13 4.25
C VAL A 212 3.38 -13.47 4.85
N GLN A 213 2.77 -12.49 4.17
CA GLN A 213 1.55 -11.84 4.66
C GLN A 213 0.36 -12.80 4.71
N HIS A 214 0.21 -13.64 3.68
CA HIS A 214 -0.84 -14.65 3.60
C HIS A 214 -0.72 -15.68 4.74
N VAL A 215 0.50 -16.07 5.09
CA VAL A 215 0.75 -16.96 6.24
C VAL A 215 0.51 -16.21 7.57
N ALA A 216 0.93 -14.95 7.67
CA ALA A 216 0.75 -14.12 8.87
C ALA A 216 -0.73 -13.93 9.24
N ILE A 217 -1.61 -13.78 8.24
CA ILE A 217 -3.06 -13.67 8.45
C ILE A 217 -3.64 -14.95 9.09
N ARG A 218 -3.08 -16.14 8.80
CA ARG A 218 -3.52 -17.39 9.44
C ARG A 218 -3.18 -17.44 10.94
N ALA A 219 -2.22 -16.63 11.38
CA ALA A 219 -1.83 -16.47 12.78
C ALA A 219 -2.39 -15.19 13.43
N LEU A 220 -3.35 -14.50 12.79
CA LEU A 220 -3.85 -13.19 13.22
C LEU A 220 -4.34 -13.17 14.68
N LEU A 221 -5.00 -14.23 15.14
CA LEU A 221 -5.51 -14.32 16.51
C LEU A 221 -4.41 -14.36 17.58
N LEU A 222 -3.19 -14.75 17.20
CA LEU A 222 -2.03 -14.81 18.10
C LEU A 222 -1.25 -13.50 18.13
N ARG A 223 -1.40 -12.66 17.10
CA ARG A 223 -0.66 -11.41 16.90
C ARG A 223 -0.71 -10.45 18.11
N PRO A 224 -1.85 -10.24 18.80
CA PRO A 224 -1.89 -9.36 19.98
C PRO A 224 -0.97 -9.78 21.13
N PHE A 225 -0.56 -11.06 21.18
CA PHE A 225 0.26 -11.60 22.26
C PHE A 225 1.77 -11.57 21.96
N VAL A 226 2.15 -11.31 20.71
CA VAL A 226 3.55 -11.26 20.27
C VAL A 226 4.40 -10.30 21.13
N PRO A 227 3.96 -9.05 21.43
CA PRO A 227 4.77 -8.14 22.25
C PRO A 227 5.09 -8.69 23.64
N TRP A 228 4.10 -9.35 24.27
CA TRP A 228 4.31 -9.94 25.58
C TRP A 228 5.33 -11.09 25.52
N VAL A 229 5.18 -11.98 24.54
CA VAL A 229 6.10 -13.11 24.30
C VAL A 229 7.53 -12.62 24.04
N VAL A 230 7.68 -11.60 23.20
CA VAL A 230 9.00 -11.01 22.86
C VAL A 230 9.64 -10.32 24.05
N ARG A 231 8.88 -9.59 24.89
CA ARG A 231 9.47 -8.85 26.02
C ARG A 231 9.82 -9.72 27.22
N HIS A 232 9.13 -10.83 27.43
CA HIS A 232 9.27 -11.61 28.67
C HIS A 232 9.97 -12.96 28.50
N LEU A 233 10.03 -13.51 27.28
CA LEU A 233 10.66 -14.81 27.04
C LEU A 233 11.99 -14.65 26.32
N SER A 234 12.98 -15.47 26.67
CA SER A 234 14.26 -15.53 25.93
C SER A 234 14.07 -16.15 24.55
N LEU A 235 15.03 -15.93 23.64
CA LEU A 235 14.99 -16.52 22.29
C LEU A 235 14.84 -18.05 22.33
N TYR A 236 15.45 -18.72 23.29
CA TYR A 236 15.31 -20.16 23.51
C TYR A 236 13.84 -20.55 23.76
N TRP A 237 13.18 -19.91 24.74
CA TRP A 237 11.79 -20.20 25.09
C TRP A 237 10.81 -19.81 23.98
N ARG A 238 11.07 -18.73 23.24
CA ARG A 238 10.26 -18.35 22.07
C ARG A 238 10.30 -19.43 20.99
N ASN A 239 11.49 -19.98 20.69
CA ASN A 239 11.62 -21.07 19.72
C ASN A 239 10.90 -22.33 20.19
N MET A 240 11.05 -22.71 21.47
CA MET A 240 10.33 -23.85 22.05
C MET A 240 8.81 -23.68 21.97
N LEU A 241 8.27 -22.48 22.23
CA LEU A 241 6.84 -22.23 22.07
C LEU A 241 6.38 -22.45 20.64
N VAL A 242 7.13 -21.96 19.64
CA VAL A 242 6.80 -22.19 18.22
C VAL A 242 6.84 -23.68 17.88
N ASP A 243 7.82 -24.43 18.39
CA ASP A 243 7.95 -25.87 18.14
C ASP A 243 6.78 -26.66 18.77
N TRP A 244 6.38 -26.29 19.98
CA TRP A 244 5.26 -26.93 20.68
C TRP A 244 3.89 -26.47 20.20
N SER A 245 3.82 -25.39 19.43
CA SER A 245 2.57 -24.82 18.95
C SER A 245 1.85 -25.79 18.00
N PRO A 246 0.53 -25.99 18.15
CA PRO A 246 -0.25 -26.75 17.19
C PRO A 246 -0.50 -25.97 15.89
N PHE A 247 -0.15 -24.68 15.81
CA PHE A 247 -0.39 -23.82 14.64
C PHE A 247 0.78 -23.90 13.65
N PRO A 248 0.63 -24.57 12.48
CA PRO A 248 1.73 -24.73 11.52
C PRO A 248 2.28 -23.40 10.99
N ALA A 249 1.40 -22.41 10.84
CA ALA A 249 1.73 -21.05 10.40
C ALA A 249 2.85 -20.39 11.22
N LEU A 250 2.98 -20.69 12.53
CA LEU A 250 4.08 -20.11 13.33
C LEU A 250 5.45 -20.69 12.95
N ARG A 251 5.51 -21.98 12.61
CA ARG A 251 6.74 -22.63 12.14
C ARG A 251 7.11 -22.11 10.76
N GLU A 252 6.13 -22.04 9.85
CA GLU A 252 6.29 -21.48 8.50
C GLU A 252 6.80 -20.03 8.56
N LEU A 253 6.19 -19.16 9.38
CA LEU A 253 6.64 -17.77 9.53
C LEU A 253 8.07 -17.66 10.07
N ARG A 254 8.45 -18.52 11.02
CA ARG A 254 9.81 -18.54 11.57
C ARG A 254 10.83 -18.96 10.52
N GLU A 255 10.50 -19.94 9.69
CA GLU A 255 11.36 -20.41 8.60
C GLU A 255 11.49 -19.34 7.51
N MET A 256 10.38 -18.73 7.10
CA MET A 256 10.38 -17.58 6.18
C MET A 256 11.22 -16.42 6.71
N ALA A 257 11.07 -16.04 7.99
CA ALA A 257 11.85 -14.96 8.60
C ALA A 257 13.36 -15.25 8.58
N ARG A 258 13.77 -16.49 8.90
CA ARG A 258 15.19 -16.90 8.84
C ARG A 258 15.73 -16.88 7.41
N LEU A 259 14.93 -17.33 6.45
CA LEU A 259 15.31 -17.33 5.03
C LEU A 259 15.48 -15.90 4.52
N MET A 260 14.51 -15.03 4.82
CA MET A 260 14.53 -13.62 4.42
C MET A 260 15.69 -12.86 5.07
N ASP A 261 15.97 -13.06 6.36
CA ASP A 261 17.12 -12.42 7.04
C ASP A 261 18.45 -12.88 6.41
N LYS A 262 18.62 -14.19 6.19
CA LYS A 262 19.83 -14.73 5.54
C LYS A 262 20.04 -14.14 4.14
N ALA A 263 18.98 -14.14 3.31
CA ALA A 263 19.05 -13.60 1.96
C ALA A 263 19.30 -12.09 1.97
N ALA A 264 18.60 -11.32 2.82
CA ALA A 264 18.81 -9.88 2.99
C ALA A 264 20.25 -9.53 3.38
N ARG A 265 20.86 -10.28 4.30
CA ARG A 265 22.28 -10.10 4.68
C ARG A 265 23.21 -10.38 3.51
N GLN A 266 22.98 -11.45 2.75
CA GLN A 266 23.80 -11.77 1.57
C GLN A 266 23.69 -10.68 0.50
N MET A 267 22.47 -10.23 0.21
CA MET A 267 22.20 -9.13 -0.73
C MET A 267 22.88 -7.84 -0.27
N PHE A 268 22.78 -7.49 1.01
CA PHE A 268 23.43 -6.31 1.59
C PHE A 268 24.95 -6.37 1.46
N LEU A 269 25.57 -7.49 1.84
CA LEU A 269 27.03 -7.65 1.78
C LEU A 269 27.55 -7.56 0.35
N SER A 270 26.86 -8.22 -0.60
CA SER A 270 27.19 -8.12 -2.02
C SER A 270 27.12 -6.67 -2.50
N LYS A 271 26.05 -5.96 -2.12
CA LYS A 271 25.85 -4.58 -2.57
C LYS A 271 26.83 -3.60 -1.92
N LYS A 272 27.14 -3.79 -0.65
CA LYS A 272 28.15 -3.01 0.07
C LYS A 272 29.52 -3.16 -0.60
N ALA A 273 29.93 -4.39 -0.93
CA ALA A 273 31.20 -4.65 -1.62
C ALA A 273 31.24 -4.00 -3.01
N GLU A 274 30.13 -4.04 -3.77
CA GLU A 274 30.02 -3.34 -5.07
C GLU A 274 30.23 -1.83 -4.93
N VAL A 275 29.58 -1.20 -3.95
CA VAL A 275 29.69 0.25 -3.69
C VAL A 275 31.12 0.62 -3.24
N GLU A 276 31.75 -0.20 -2.41
CA GLU A 276 33.13 0.02 -1.95
C GLU A 276 34.14 -0.13 -3.10
N ASN A 277 33.98 -1.13 -3.96
CA ASN A 277 34.86 -1.38 -5.11
C ASN A 277 34.72 -0.34 -6.23
N ALA A 278 33.51 0.21 -6.43
CA ALA A 278 33.27 1.25 -7.43
C ALA A 278 33.90 2.61 -7.07
N GLY A 279 34.37 2.80 -5.83
CA GLY A 279 34.93 4.06 -5.37
C GLY A 279 33.95 5.23 -5.42
N HIS A 280 34.48 6.45 -5.43
CA HIS A 280 33.71 7.70 -5.49
C HIS A 280 33.31 8.11 -6.91
N ASP A 281 33.31 7.21 -7.90
CA ASP A 281 33.01 7.56 -9.29
C ASP A 281 31.59 8.15 -9.43
N PRO A 282 31.43 9.48 -9.57
CA PRO A 282 30.15 10.16 -9.50
C PRO A 282 29.35 10.04 -10.81
N GLU A 283 30.01 9.71 -11.92
CA GLU A 283 29.43 9.79 -13.27
C GLU A 283 29.10 8.41 -13.87
N GLY A 284 29.55 7.31 -13.25
CA GLY A 284 29.44 5.96 -13.85
C GLY A 284 28.56 4.92 -13.16
N SER A 285 28.10 5.10 -11.91
CA SER A 285 27.60 3.95 -11.11
C SER A 285 26.30 4.12 -10.31
N THR A 286 25.66 5.29 -10.29
CA THR A 286 24.37 5.46 -9.58
C THR A 286 23.23 4.86 -10.38
N THR A 287 22.92 3.58 -10.17
CA THR A 287 21.83 2.92 -10.89
C THR A 287 20.70 2.37 -10.04
N ASP A 288 20.81 2.39 -8.70
CA ASP A 288 19.74 1.93 -7.80
C ASP A 288 19.74 2.67 -6.45
N LEU A 289 18.60 2.61 -5.75
CA LEU A 289 18.38 3.34 -4.50
C LEU A 289 19.19 2.79 -3.31
N MET A 290 19.51 1.49 -3.30
CA MET A 290 20.30 0.86 -2.24
C MET A 290 21.74 1.37 -2.24
N SER A 291 22.35 1.52 -3.41
CA SER A 291 23.68 2.14 -3.59
C SER A 291 23.70 3.55 -3.01
N ILE A 292 22.66 4.34 -3.31
CA ILE A 292 22.52 5.72 -2.84
C ILE A 292 22.37 5.74 -1.32
N MET A 293 21.57 4.84 -0.76
CA MET A 293 21.38 4.71 0.69
C MET A 293 22.67 4.33 1.41
N ILE A 294 23.44 3.36 0.88
CA ILE A 294 24.72 2.94 1.48
C ILE A 294 25.71 4.11 1.47
N ARG A 295 25.84 4.84 0.35
CA ARG A 295 26.70 6.03 0.26
C ARG A 295 26.27 7.12 1.23
N ALA A 296 24.97 7.45 1.27
CA ALA A 296 24.44 8.44 2.19
C ALA A 296 24.71 8.08 3.65
N ASN A 297 24.58 6.80 4.01
CA ASN A 297 24.85 6.32 5.37
C ASN A 297 26.34 6.44 5.74
N SER A 298 27.24 6.11 4.79
CA SER A 298 28.69 6.25 4.98
C SER A 298 29.12 7.71 5.16
N SER A 299 28.49 8.64 4.44
CA SER A 299 28.76 10.08 4.54
C SER A 299 28.09 10.77 5.73
N THR A 300 27.25 10.06 6.50
CA THR A 300 26.58 10.62 7.68
C THR A 300 27.48 10.55 8.91
N GLU A 301 27.36 11.54 9.81
CA GLU A 301 28.02 11.55 11.13
C GLU A 301 27.70 10.27 11.93
N ASP A 302 28.65 9.80 12.74
CA ASP A 302 28.54 8.50 13.44
C ASP A 302 27.28 8.38 14.31
N ASN A 303 26.82 9.48 14.94
CA ASN A 303 25.60 9.51 15.76
C ASN A 303 24.31 9.35 14.91
N ALA A 304 24.34 9.76 13.65
CA ALA A 304 23.22 9.78 12.72
C ALA A 304 23.27 8.63 11.68
N ARG A 305 24.36 7.84 11.67
CA ARG A 305 24.52 6.64 10.84
C ARG A 305 23.61 5.49 11.30
N LEU A 306 22.94 4.83 10.37
CA LEU A 306 22.20 3.58 10.61
C LEU A 306 23.13 2.40 10.77
N SER A 307 22.76 1.46 11.64
CA SER A 307 23.50 0.21 11.79
C SER A 307 23.34 -0.70 10.56
N GLU A 308 24.21 -1.69 10.42
CA GLU A 308 24.06 -2.69 9.35
C GLU A 308 22.75 -3.47 9.45
N ASP A 309 22.31 -3.81 10.67
CA ASP A 309 21.03 -4.50 10.87
C ASP A 309 19.84 -3.63 10.45
N GLU A 310 19.92 -2.30 10.64
CA GLU A 310 18.89 -1.36 10.17
C GLU A 310 18.87 -1.26 8.64
N LEU A 311 20.04 -1.26 7.98
CA LEU A 311 20.14 -1.26 6.52
C LEU A 311 19.64 -2.58 5.91
N VAL A 312 20.01 -3.72 6.50
CA VAL A 312 19.50 -5.05 6.12
C VAL A 312 17.98 -5.10 6.28
N GLY A 313 17.44 -4.53 7.36
CA GLY A 313 15.99 -4.42 7.58
C GLY A 313 15.27 -3.64 6.48
N GLN A 314 15.93 -2.68 5.82
CA GLN A 314 15.33 -1.95 4.69
C GLN A 314 15.12 -2.83 3.46
N ILE A 315 15.97 -3.83 3.22
CA ILE A 315 15.85 -4.73 2.05
C ILE A 315 14.50 -5.45 2.08
N ASN A 316 14.19 -6.10 3.21
CA ASN A 316 12.91 -6.78 3.39
C ASN A 316 11.73 -5.79 3.42
N THR A 317 11.93 -4.61 3.99
CA THR A 317 10.91 -3.56 4.03
C THR A 317 10.52 -3.10 2.62
N PHE A 318 11.50 -2.84 1.75
CA PHE A 318 11.26 -2.38 0.38
C PHE A 318 10.68 -3.50 -0.50
N ALA A 319 11.20 -4.72 -0.39
CA ALA A 319 10.67 -5.88 -1.10
C ALA A 319 9.18 -6.11 -0.78
N LEU A 320 8.81 -6.08 0.51
CA LEU A 320 7.42 -6.24 0.94
C LEU A 320 6.53 -5.08 0.48
N ALA A 321 6.95 -3.85 0.74
CA ALA A 321 6.09 -2.67 0.57
C ALA A 321 5.83 -2.34 -0.91
N GLY A 322 6.85 -2.49 -1.77
CA GLY A 322 6.78 -2.12 -3.17
C GLY A 322 6.05 -3.13 -4.07
N GLN A 323 5.98 -4.40 -3.68
CA GLN A 323 5.46 -5.45 -4.55
C GLN A 323 3.93 -5.58 -4.50
N GLU A 324 3.37 -6.00 -3.37
CA GLU A 324 1.95 -6.40 -3.29
C GLU A 324 0.99 -5.22 -3.53
N THR A 325 1.36 -4.02 -3.05
CA THR A 325 0.53 -2.81 -3.19
C THR A 325 0.43 -2.35 -4.64
N THR A 326 1.57 -2.31 -5.36
CA THR A 326 1.61 -1.96 -6.78
C THR A 326 0.95 -3.03 -7.65
N THR A 327 1.13 -4.31 -7.33
CA THR A 327 0.46 -5.42 -8.03
C THR A 327 -1.07 -5.26 -7.98
N SER A 328 -1.61 -5.01 -6.79
CA SER A 328 -3.05 -4.79 -6.59
C SER A 328 -3.55 -3.55 -7.35
N ALA A 329 -2.78 -2.45 -7.33
CA ALA A 329 -3.11 -1.23 -8.06
C ALA A 329 -3.15 -1.44 -9.58
N LEU A 330 -2.15 -2.11 -10.15
CA LEU A 330 -2.08 -2.42 -11.58
C LEU A 330 -3.21 -3.34 -12.02
N ALA A 331 -3.48 -4.41 -11.27
CA ALA A 331 -4.58 -5.32 -11.57
C ALA A 331 -5.92 -4.57 -11.58
N ARG A 332 -6.10 -3.64 -10.63
CA ARG A 332 -7.29 -2.80 -10.56
C ARG A 332 -7.39 -1.81 -11.72
N LEU A 333 -6.29 -1.16 -12.08
CA LEU A 333 -6.23 -0.23 -13.22
C LEU A 333 -6.65 -0.90 -14.51
N LEU A 334 -6.05 -2.06 -14.82
CA LEU A 334 -6.41 -2.85 -16.00
C LEU A 334 -7.87 -3.31 -15.95
N TRP A 335 -8.36 -3.73 -14.78
CA TRP A 335 -9.75 -4.11 -14.59
C TRP A 335 -10.75 -2.98 -14.84
N VAL A 336 -10.46 -1.77 -14.37
CA VAL A 336 -11.32 -0.61 -14.61
C VAL A 336 -11.26 -0.20 -16.08
N LEU A 337 -10.08 -0.19 -16.69
CA LEU A 337 -9.94 0.11 -18.12
C LEU A 337 -10.61 -0.93 -19.03
N ALA A 338 -10.66 -2.20 -18.63
CA ALA A 338 -11.40 -3.24 -19.35
C ALA A 338 -12.93 -3.07 -19.24
N GLN A 339 -13.42 -2.47 -18.15
CA GLN A 339 -14.83 -2.08 -18.00
C GLN A 339 -15.18 -0.80 -18.75
N GLU A 340 -14.19 0.06 -19.05
CA GLU A 340 -14.35 1.37 -19.65
C GLU A 340 -13.58 1.48 -21.00
N PRO A 341 -14.01 0.80 -22.07
CA PRO A 341 -13.32 0.83 -23.37
C PRO A 341 -13.03 2.23 -23.94
N PRO A 342 -13.92 3.25 -23.80
CA PRO A 342 -13.60 4.60 -24.23
C PRO A 342 -12.42 5.21 -23.47
N ALA A 343 -12.31 4.95 -22.16
CA ALA A 343 -11.18 5.40 -21.37
C ALA A 343 -9.89 4.66 -21.74
N GLN A 344 -9.97 3.35 -22.02
CA GLN A 344 -8.85 2.54 -22.50
C GLN A 344 -8.28 3.10 -23.81
N THR A 345 -9.17 3.40 -24.76
CA THR A 345 -8.84 3.98 -26.07
C THR A 345 -8.20 5.35 -25.92
N ARG A 346 -8.81 6.24 -25.14
CA ARG A 346 -8.26 7.59 -24.89
C ARG A 346 -6.87 7.56 -24.28
N LEU A 347 -6.66 6.72 -23.27
CA LEU A 347 -5.35 6.56 -22.62
C LEU A 347 -4.31 6.04 -23.60
N ARG A 348 -4.67 5.02 -24.38
CA ARG A 348 -3.81 4.44 -25.38
C ARG A 348 -3.38 5.48 -26.42
N SER A 349 -4.30 6.30 -26.91
CA SER A 349 -4.02 7.35 -27.89
C SER A 349 -3.10 8.43 -27.32
N GLU A 350 -3.31 8.88 -26.07
CA GLU A 350 -2.40 9.82 -25.40
C GLU A 350 -0.97 9.26 -25.32
N VAL A 351 -0.82 7.99 -24.90
CA VAL A 351 0.50 7.35 -24.80
C VAL A 351 1.17 7.21 -26.16
N ARG A 352 0.42 6.85 -27.21
CA ARG A 352 0.94 6.75 -28.58
C ARG A 352 1.45 8.10 -29.07
N GLU A 353 0.66 9.17 -28.94
CA GLU A 353 1.05 10.51 -29.38
C GLU A 353 2.28 11.02 -28.65
N ALA A 354 2.37 10.76 -27.33
CA ALA A 354 3.56 11.09 -26.56
C ALA A 354 4.82 10.35 -27.06
N LYS A 355 4.70 9.05 -27.35
CA LYS A 355 5.81 8.24 -27.87
C LYS A 355 6.23 8.69 -29.26
N ILE A 356 5.30 8.99 -30.18
CA ILE A 356 5.60 9.52 -31.52
C ILE A 356 6.29 10.88 -31.41
N THR A 357 5.76 11.77 -30.57
CA THR A 357 6.35 13.10 -30.35
C THR A 357 7.77 13.00 -29.81
N HIS A 358 8.01 12.11 -28.85
CA HIS A 358 9.35 11.89 -28.33
C HIS A 358 10.28 11.26 -29.38
N ALA A 359 9.80 10.29 -30.17
CA ALA A 359 10.55 9.67 -31.27
C ALA A 359 11.09 10.74 -32.24
N ARG A 360 10.22 11.67 -32.67
CA ARG A 360 10.60 12.81 -33.52
C ARG A 360 11.67 13.68 -32.86
N ALA A 361 11.52 13.97 -31.57
CA ALA A 361 12.45 14.83 -30.84
C ALA A 361 13.86 14.25 -30.73
N ILE A 362 13.99 12.91 -30.69
CA ILE A 362 15.29 12.21 -30.63
C ILE A 362 15.77 11.72 -32.00
N GLY A 363 15.11 12.12 -33.10
CA GLY A 363 15.50 11.77 -34.47
C GLY A 363 15.24 10.30 -34.86
N MET A 364 14.39 9.60 -34.12
CA MET A 364 13.94 8.24 -34.47
C MET A 364 12.78 8.29 -35.47
N ASN A 365 12.68 7.24 -36.29
CA ASN A 365 11.55 7.10 -37.21
C ASN A 365 10.24 6.94 -36.43
N GLU A 366 9.22 7.71 -36.79
CA GLU A 366 7.89 7.65 -36.17
C GLU A 366 7.28 6.25 -36.21
N SER A 367 7.58 5.44 -37.23
CA SER A 367 7.11 4.06 -37.32
C SER A 367 7.63 3.16 -36.20
N GLU A 368 8.70 3.56 -35.51
CA GLU A 368 9.31 2.80 -34.41
C GLU A 368 8.85 3.25 -33.02
N TRP A 369 7.81 4.10 -32.94
CA TRP A 369 7.28 4.66 -31.69
C TRP A 369 6.99 3.62 -30.61
N GLN A 370 6.61 2.39 -30.98
CA GLN A 370 6.29 1.32 -30.03
C GLN A 370 7.48 0.97 -29.12
N ARG A 371 8.71 1.08 -29.65
CA ARG A 371 9.96 0.79 -28.92
C ARG A 371 10.46 1.98 -28.09
N VAL A 372 9.82 3.13 -28.22
CA VAL A 372 10.25 4.35 -27.54
C VAL A 372 9.80 4.32 -26.08
N SER A 373 10.78 4.43 -25.20
CA SER A 373 10.56 4.68 -23.78
C SER A 373 10.47 6.18 -23.52
N LEU A 374 9.44 6.61 -22.78
CA LEU A 374 9.27 8.02 -22.42
C LEU A 374 10.22 8.40 -21.28
N PRO A 375 10.89 9.56 -21.33
CA PRO A 375 11.66 10.04 -20.19
C PRO A 375 10.72 10.39 -19.04
N TYR A 376 11.26 10.43 -17.81
CA TYR A 376 10.49 10.57 -16.58
C TYR A 376 9.48 11.72 -16.62
N ASP A 377 9.93 12.93 -16.96
CA ASP A 377 9.08 14.13 -16.91
C ASP A 377 7.94 14.08 -17.94
N VAL A 378 8.17 13.43 -19.09
CA VAL A 378 7.13 13.22 -20.10
C VAL A 378 6.12 12.17 -19.63
N LEU A 379 6.59 11.03 -19.11
CA LEU A 379 5.73 9.94 -18.64
C LEU A 379 4.82 10.38 -17.47
N ILE A 380 5.40 11.02 -16.46
CA ILE A 380 4.65 11.46 -15.28
C ILE A 380 3.70 12.61 -15.63
N GLY A 381 4.09 13.46 -16.58
CA GLY A 381 3.32 14.62 -17.05
C GLY A 381 2.20 14.32 -18.03
N LEU A 382 1.94 13.06 -18.41
CA LEU A 382 0.81 12.69 -19.26
C LEU A 382 -0.53 12.92 -18.53
N PRO A 383 -1.36 13.89 -18.96
CA PRO A 383 -2.51 14.34 -18.16
C PRO A 383 -3.57 13.26 -17.92
N TYR A 384 -3.93 12.50 -18.95
CA TYR A 384 -4.98 11.49 -18.84
C TYR A 384 -4.48 10.22 -18.15
N LEU A 385 -3.23 9.80 -18.40
CA LEU A 385 -2.58 8.74 -17.63
C LEU A 385 -2.53 9.08 -16.14
N ASP A 386 -2.11 10.30 -15.79
CA ASP A 386 -2.11 10.78 -14.40
C ASP A 386 -3.52 10.75 -13.78
N ALA A 387 -4.51 11.25 -14.51
CA ALA A 387 -5.91 11.25 -14.10
C ALA A 387 -6.47 9.83 -13.85
N VAL A 388 -6.19 8.88 -14.75
CA VAL A 388 -6.61 7.47 -14.62
C VAL A 388 -5.97 6.82 -13.40
N VAL A 389 -4.66 7.04 -13.19
CA VAL A 389 -3.94 6.49 -12.04
C VAL A 389 -4.47 7.08 -10.74
N ARG A 390 -4.60 8.40 -10.65
CA ARG A 390 -5.11 9.08 -9.44
C ARG A 390 -6.53 8.66 -9.10
N GLU A 391 -7.44 8.65 -10.07
CA GLU A 391 -8.84 8.32 -9.80
C GLU A 391 -9.01 6.86 -9.39
N THR A 392 -8.26 5.94 -10.00
CA THR A 392 -8.29 4.54 -9.63
C THR A 392 -7.74 4.32 -8.22
N LEU A 393 -6.59 4.91 -7.90
CA LEU A 393 -5.98 4.82 -6.57
C LEU A 393 -6.80 5.52 -5.48
N ARG A 394 -7.57 6.57 -5.83
CA ARG A 394 -8.54 7.19 -4.93
C ARG A 394 -9.65 6.20 -4.61
N LEU A 395 -10.32 5.71 -5.64
CA LEU A 395 -11.55 4.93 -5.48
C LEU A 395 -11.30 3.50 -4.98
N TYR A 396 -10.15 2.93 -5.33
CA TYR A 396 -9.72 1.56 -5.06
C TYR A 396 -8.29 1.52 -4.50
N PRO A 397 -8.07 2.05 -3.28
CA PRO A 397 -6.76 2.00 -2.67
C PRO A 397 -6.36 0.55 -2.38
N SER A 398 -5.09 0.18 -2.62
CA SER A 398 -4.60 -1.17 -2.37
C SER A 398 -4.81 -1.58 -0.91
N THR A 399 -4.55 -0.67 0.03
CA THR A 399 -4.82 -0.81 1.46
C THR A 399 -6.03 0.03 1.87
N ASN A 400 -6.97 -0.57 2.60
CA ASN A 400 -8.24 0.08 2.92
C ASN A 400 -8.24 0.86 4.24
N MET A 401 -7.31 0.54 5.14
CA MET A 401 -7.23 1.15 6.46
C MET A 401 -5.88 0.94 7.12
N MET A 402 -5.55 1.80 8.08
CA MET A 402 -4.32 1.77 8.87
C MET A 402 -4.62 1.95 10.36
N TYR A 403 -3.73 1.51 11.23
CA TYR A 403 -3.96 1.52 12.67
C TYR A 403 -3.07 2.52 13.40
N ARG A 404 -3.61 3.14 14.44
CA ARG A 404 -2.86 3.87 15.46
C ARG A 404 -3.33 3.45 16.84
N VAL A 405 -2.51 3.74 17.84
CA VAL A 405 -2.90 3.70 19.25
C VAL A 405 -2.60 5.06 19.88
N ALA A 406 -3.54 5.57 20.66
CA ALA A 406 -3.31 6.78 21.46
C ALA A 406 -2.29 6.49 22.58
N THR A 407 -1.17 7.19 22.60
CA THR A 407 -0.10 7.02 23.61
C THR A 407 -0.34 7.86 24.87
N LYS A 408 -1.18 8.89 24.75
CA LYS A 408 -1.69 9.80 25.80
C LYS A 408 -3.16 10.12 25.53
N ASP A 409 -3.85 10.67 26.53
CA ASP A 409 -5.20 11.19 26.33
C ASP A 409 -5.17 12.34 25.30
N ALA A 410 -6.12 12.36 24.38
CA ALA A 410 -6.18 13.33 23.30
C ALA A 410 -7.64 13.77 23.03
N THR A 411 -7.82 14.94 22.44
CA THR A 411 -9.13 15.41 21.96
C THR A 411 -9.02 15.70 20.47
N LEU A 412 -9.82 15.02 19.66
CA LEU A 412 -9.84 15.17 18.22
C LEU A 412 -10.95 16.16 17.83
N PRO A 413 -10.62 17.33 17.27
CA PRO A 413 -11.62 18.18 16.65
C PRO A 413 -12.10 17.55 15.33
N LEU A 414 -13.38 17.73 15.04
CA LEU A 414 -14.01 17.20 13.83
C LEU A 414 -14.30 18.34 12.87
N HIS A 415 -14.10 18.08 11.58
CA HIS A 415 -14.47 19.05 10.55
C HIS A 415 -16.00 19.27 10.52
N ARG A 416 -16.78 18.20 10.72
CA ARG A 416 -18.23 18.29 10.87
C ARG A 416 -18.68 17.55 12.12
N PRO A 417 -19.70 18.07 12.83
CA PRO A 417 -20.26 17.35 13.97
C PRO A 417 -20.77 15.97 13.57
N ILE A 418 -20.56 14.99 14.45
CA ILE A 418 -21.15 13.65 14.37
C ILE A 418 -22.30 13.56 15.38
N ARG A 419 -23.18 12.56 15.21
CA ARG A 419 -24.21 12.26 16.21
C ARG A 419 -23.68 11.29 17.25
N SER A 420 -23.86 11.65 18.52
CA SER A 420 -23.55 10.81 19.66
C SER A 420 -24.51 9.61 19.74
N SER A 421 -24.22 8.67 20.66
CA SER A 421 -25.13 7.57 20.99
C SER A 421 -26.45 8.03 21.62
N THR A 422 -26.49 9.23 22.22
CA THR A 422 -27.68 9.87 22.78
C THR A 422 -28.39 10.80 21.79
N GLY A 423 -27.82 11.01 20.60
CA GLY A 423 -28.36 11.86 19.53
C GLY A 423 -27.87 13.31 19.53
N GLU A 424 -27.02 13.68 20.48
CA GLU A 424 -26.38 15.01 20.57
C GLU A 424 -25.33 15.20 19.49
N GLU A 425 -25.11 16.44 19.04
CA GLU A 425 -24.04 16.76 18.10
C GLU A 425 -22.71 16.93 18.82
N LEU A 426 -21.69 16.18 18.39
CA LEU A 426 -20.33 16.24 18.90
C LEU A 426 -19.41 16.85 17.85
N SER A 427 -18.81 18.00 18.14
CA SER A 427 -17.79 18.64 17.31
C SER A 427 -16.36 18.21 17.68
N THR A 428 -16.20 17.56 18.83
CA THR A 428 -14.92 17.01 19.30
C THR A 428 -15.12 15.61 19.86
N VAL A 429 -14.06 14.80 19.84
CA VAL A 429 -14.05 13.43 20.35
C VAL A 429 -12.88 13.26 21.32
N TYR A 430 -13.19 12.93 22.56
CA TYR A 430 -12.18 12.53 23.54
C TYR A 430 -11.67 11.11 23.25
N VAL A 431 -10.35 10.95 23.17
CA VAL A 431 -9.66 9.69 22.89
C VAL A 431 -8.74 9.37 24.06
N PRO A 432 -9.13 8.45 24.96
CA PRO A 432 -8.28 8.03 26.05
C PRO A 432 -7.02 7.30 25.58
N LYS A 433 -5.96 7.38 26.37
CA LYS A 433 -4.73 6.60 26.21
C LYS A 433 -5.04 5.11 26.07
N GLY A 434 -4.38 4.47 25.09
CA GLY A 434 -4.52 3.06 24.78
C GLY A 434 -5.69 2.72 23.87
N THR A 435 -6.46 3.72 23.43
CA THR A 435 -7.52 3.55 22.42
C THR A 435 -6.90 3.30 21.05
N ASN A 436 -7.34 2.24 20.38
CA ASN A 436 -6.96 2.00 18.99
C ASN A 436 -7.81 2.85 18.06
N VAL A 437 -7.17 3.44 17.06
CA VAL A 437 -7.80 4.24 16.01
C VAL A 437 -7.50 3.59 14.67
N ILE A 438 -8.55 3.22 13.95
CA ILE A 438 -8.53 2.67 12.60
C ILE A 438 -8.78 3.85 11.65
N ILE A 439 -7.76 4.26 10.93
CA ILE A 439 -7.85 5.25 9.86
C ILE A 439 -8.49 4.57 8.65
N SER A 440 -9.69 4.99 8.25
CA SER A 440 -10.34 4.44 7.06
C SER A 440 -9.94 5.22 5.81
N ILE A 441 -9.04 4.63 5.02
CA ILE A 441 -8.63 5.17 3.71
C ILE A 441 -9.83 5.11 2.76
N LEU A 442 -10.59 4.01 2.79
CA LEU A 442 -11.80 3.83 2.00
C LEU A 442 -12.84 4.93 2.28
N GLY A 443 -13.10 5.24 3.56
CA GLY A 443 -14.03 6.30 3.94
C GLY A 443 -13.53 7.68 3.52
N ALA A 444 -12.23 7.95 3.72
CA ALA A 444 -11.63 9.23 3.39
C ALA A 444 -11.68 9.52 1.89
N ASN A 445 -11.31 8.54 1.07
CA ASN A 445 -11.28 8.70 -0.38
C ASN A 445 -12.68 8.74 -1.04
N ARG A 446 -13.74 8.39 -0.30
CA ARG A 446 -15.15 8.42 -0.76
C ARG A 446 -15.99 9.46 -0.02
N ASN A 447 -15.36 10.33 0.77
CA ASN A 447 -16.05 11.36 1.51
C ASN A 447 -16.65 12.39 0.55
N THR A 448 -17.98 12.42 0.45
CA THR A 448 -18.71 13.32 -0.47
C THR A 448 -18.55 14.80 -0.12
N HIS A 449 -18.18 15.11 1.12
CA HIS A 449 -17.89 16.48 1.53
C HIS A 449 -16.53 16.99 1.04
N VAL A 450 -15.62 16.09 0.67
CA VAL A 450 -14.28 16.44 0.15
C VAL A 450 -14.23 16.25 -1.36
N TRP A 451 -14.76 15.13 -1.87
CA TRP A 451 -14.63 14.75 -3.27
C TRP A 451 -15.83 15.12 -4.15
N GLY A 452 -16.91 15.62 -3.55
CA GLY A 452 -18.15 15.95 -4.24
C GLY A 452 -19.23 14.85 -4.17
N PRO A 453 -20.45 15.12 -4.67
CA PRO A 453 -21.57 14.17 -4.60
C PRO A 453 -21.29 12.84 -5.35
N ASP A 454 -20.43 12.91 -6.36
CA ASP A 454 -19.97 11.83 -7.22
C ASP A 454 -18.71 11.12 -6.69
N ALA A 455 -18.37 11.27 -5.41
CA ALA A 455 -17.20 10.66 -4.78
C ALA A 455 -17.12 9.13 -4.94
N ASN A 456 -18.23 8.47 -5.25
CA ASN A 456 -18.30 7.02 -5.44
C ASN A 456 -18.17 6.59 -6.90
N GLU A 457 -18.18 7.52 -7.85
CA GLU A 457 -18.02 7.28 -9.27
C GLU A 457 -16.54 7.30 -9.64
N TRP A 458 -16.16 6.46 -10.60
CA TRP A 458 -14.83 6.53 -11.22
C TRP A 458 -14.88 7.53 -12.37
N ARG A 459 -14.30 8.71 -12.16
CA ARG A 459 -14.25 9.77 -13.18
C ARG A 459 -12.85 10.41 -13.25
N PRO A 460 -11.96 9.91 -14.13
CA PRO A 460 -10.62 10.48 -14.34
C PRO A 460 -10.65 11.99 -14.61
N GLU A 461 -11.67 12.49 -15.31
CA GLU A 461 -11.84 13.91 -15.67
C GLU A 461 -11.82 14.86 -14.47
N ARG A 462 -12.06 14.36 -13.25
CA ARG A 462 -11.91 15.13 -12.00
C ARG A 462 -10.51 15.73 -11.86
N TRP A 463 -9.51 15.06 -12.41
CA TRP A 463 -8.10 15.45 -12.33
C TRP A 463 -7.64 16.28 -13.54
N LEU A 464 -8.49 16.47 -14.56
CA LEU A 464 -8.16 17.16 -15.81
C LEU A 464 -8.59 18.63 -15.84
N ALA A 465 -9.29 19.12 -14.82
CA ALA A 465 -9.87 20.45 -14.85
C ALA A 465 -8.79 21.56 -14.94
N PRO A 466 -8.98 22.56 -15.82
CA PRO A 466 -8.07 23.70 -15.91
C PRO A 466 -8.21 24.58 -14.67
N ALA A 467 -7.11 25.24 -14.28
CA ALA A 467 -7.16 26.37 -13.36
C ALA A 467 -8.11 27.44 -13.92
N SER A 468 -9.39 27.40 -13.53
CA SER A 468 -10.35 28.42 -13.92
C SER A 468 -10.14 29.66 -13.07
N GLU A 469 -9.95 30.77 -13.76
CA GLU A 469 -9.93 32.14 -13.25
C GLU A 469 -11.28 32.45 -12.58
N SER A 470 -11.40 32.18 -11.28
CA SER A 470 -12.37 32.84 -10.37
C SER A 470 -12.27 32.38 -8.91
N ASP A 471 -11.42 31.41 -8.56
CA ASP A 471 -11.13 31.10 -7.15
C ASP A 471 -9.70 30.55 -7.03
N ASN A 472 -8.76 31.37 -6.52
CA ASN A 472 -7.40 31.05 -6.10
C ASN A 472 -6.86 29.69 -6.60
N ALA A 473 -6.24 29.66 -7.78
CA ALA A 473 -5.67 28.47 -8.41
C ALA A 473 -4.70 27.69 -7.50
N GLU A 474 -4.00 28.36 -6.57
CA GLU A 474 -3.14 27.74 -5.56
C GLU A 474 -3.90 26.88 -4.52
N ASN A 475 -5.20 27.09 -4.38
CA ASN A 475 -6.07 26.48 -3.36
C ASN A 475 -6.94 25.33 -3.89
N ARG A 476 -6.82 24.93 -5.16
CA ARG A 476 -7.49 23.74 -5.74
C ARG A 476 -6.56 22.73 -6.41
N ALA A 477 -5.33 23.10 -6.76
CA ALA A 477 -4.37 22.14 -7.31
C ALA A 477 -4.12 20.96 -6.34
N PRO A 478 -4.13 19.70 -6.82
CA PRO A 478 -3.60 18.57 -6.08
C PRO A 478 -2.13 18.87 -5.79
N ARG A 479 -1.77 19.05 -4.51
CA ARG A 479 -0.36 19.24 -4.12
C ARG A 479 0.20 17.89 -3.75
N ASP A 480 1.06 17.35 -4.60
CA ASP A 480 1.94 16.28 -4.18
C ASP A 480 3.04 16.88 -3.32
N LEU A 481 3.24 16.34 -2.12
CA LEU A 481 4.23 16.88 -1.20
C LEU A 481 5.64 16.47 -1.68
N ASP A 482 6.55 17.43 -1.76
CA ASP A 482 7.93 17.13 -2.13
C ASP A 482 8.71 16.49 -0.97
N PHE A 483 9.65 15.61 -1.30
CA PHE A 483 10.48 14.93 -0.29
C PHE A 483 11.48 15.92 0.30
N GLY A 484 11.46 16.09 1.62
CA GLY A 484 12.48 16.86 2.35
C GLY A 484 12.04 18.24 2.84
N ASP A 485 10.84 18.70 2.48
CA ASP A 485 10.30 19.94 3.06
C ASP A 485 9.57 19.63 4.38
N GLU A 486 10.34 19.57 5.47
CA GLU A 486 9.80 19.42 6.83
C GLU A 486 8.80 20.54 7.18
N SER A 487 8.92 21.70 6.53
CA SER A 487 8.00 22.83 6.74
C SER A 487 6.60 22.54 6.19
N VAL A 488 6.47 21.76 5.11
CA VAL A 488 5.17 21.41 4.50
C VAL A 488 4.55 20.17 5.17
N MET A 489 5.37 19.29 5.74
CA MET A 489 4.90 18.21 6.64
C MET A 489 4.29 18.76 7.95
N SER A 490 4.62 20.01 8.32
CA SER A 490 4.11 20.73 9.50
C SER A 490 3.04 21.78 9.14
N ALA A 491 3.13 22.40 7.96
CA ALA A 491 2.26 23.49 7.55
C ALA A 491 1.00 23.00 6.84
N THR A 492 -0.08 22.81 7.60
CA THR A 492 -1.43 23.00 7.05
C THR A 492 -2.32 23.66 8.10
N LEU A 493 -2.52 24.96 7.89
CA LEU A 493 -3.28 25.97 8.64
C LEU A 493 -2.55 26.62 9.82
N GLY A 494 -2.42 27.95 9.75
CA GLY A 494 -1.91 28.82 10.83
C GLY A 494 -2.79 28.83 12.08
N PRO A 495 -2.42 29.62 13.11
CA PRO A 495 -2.97 29.53 14.48
C PRO A 495 -4.47 29.84 14.63
N ASP A 496 -5.12 30.44 13.63
CA ASP A 496 -6.50 30.91 13.73
C ASP A 496 -7.50 29.90 13.17
N ALA A 497 -7.79 28.85 13.94
CA ALA A 497 -8.87 27.90 13.69
C ALA A 497 -10.26 28.45 14.07
N SER A 498 -10.46 29.76 13.98
CA SER A 498 -11.74 30.45 14.24
C SER A 498 -12.39 31.02 12.97
N SER A 499 -11.81 30.81 11.78
CA SER A 499 -12.45 31.21 10.52
C SER A 499 -12.65 30.02 9.57
N GLU A 500 -13.87 29.94 9.05
CA GLU A 500 -14.39 28.98 8.09
C GLU A 500 -13.49 28.86 6.84
N SER A 501 -12.60 27.87 6.82
CA SER A 501 -11.94 27.46 5.58
C SER A 501 -12.90 26.61 4.75
N LYS A 502 -13.49 27.23 3.72
CA LYS A 502 -14.43 26.61 2.76
C LYS A 502 -13.86 25.41 1.97
N ASN A 503 -12.58 25.05 2.10
CA ASN A 503 -11.98 23.91 1.38
C ASN A 503 -11.28 22.95 2.34
N VAL A 504 -11.86 21.77 2.50
CA VAL A 504 -11.40 20.75 3.43
C VAL A 504 -10.61 19.70 2.68
N ARG A 505 -9.40 19.41 3.14
CA ARG A 505 -8.48 18.47 2.49
C ARG A 505 -7.97 17.46 3.51
N TYR A 506 -7.65 16.26 3.03
CA TYR A 506 -6.92 15.27 3.83
C TYR A 506 -5.41 15.54 3.82
N PRO A 507 -4.67 15.11 4.85
CA PRO A 507 -3.21 15.22 4.92
C PRO A 507 -2.45 14.29 3.93
N GLY A 508 -3.15 13.68 2.97
CA GLY A 508 -2.61 12.71 2.04
C GLY A 508 -1.50 13.28 1.16
N VAL A 509 -0.37 12.57 1.04
CA VAL A 509 0.82 13.08 0.31
C VAL A 509 0.69 13.11 -1.21
N PHE A 510 -0.30 12.41 -1.76
CA PHE A 510 -0.53 12.31 -3.20
C PHE A 510 -1.95 12.76 -3.49
N GLY A 511 -2.10 13.88 -4.20
CA GLY A 511 -3.39 14.48 -4.56
C GLY A 511 -4.38 14.70 -3.40
N SER A 512 -3.89 14.91 -2.17
CA SER A 512 -4.72 14.99 -0.95
C SER A 512 -5.64 13.79 -0.73
N MET A 513 -5.32 12.60 -1.27
CA MET A 513 -6.00 11.34 -0.96
C MET A 513 -5.20 10.49 0.02
N MET A 514 -5.90 9.65 0.79
CA MET A 514 -5.30 8.90 1.89
C MET A 514 -4.61 7.60 1.47
N THR A 515 -4.56 7.29 0.18
CA THR A 515 -3.99 6.04 -0.38
C THR A 515 -2.53 5.84 0.02
N PHE A 516 -1.75 6.92 0.07
CA PHE A 516 -0.35 6.91 0.52
C PHE A 516 -0.16 7.50 1.92
N LEU A 517 -1.25 7.68 2.68
CA LEU A 517 -1.30 8.34 3.99
C LEU A 517 -0.71 9.76 4.00
N GLY A 518 -0.55 10.31 5.19
CA GLY A 518 -0.01 11.64 5.48
C GLY A 518 0.93 11.65 6.67
N GLY A 519 1.65 12.78 6.83
CA GLY A 519 2.54 13.04 7.95
C GLY A 519 3.77 12.13 8.03
N SER A 520 4.31 11.97 9.24
CA SER A 520 5.58 11.25 9.46
C SER A 520 5.57 9.76 9.04
N ARG A 521 4.38 9.19 8.84
CA ARG A 521 4.15 7.80 8.43
C ARG A 521 3.62 7.67 6.99
N ALA A 522 3.68 8.74 6.20
CA ALA A 522 3.34 8.69 4.79
C ALA A 522 4.21 7.66 4.04
N CYS A 523 3.69 7.12 2.94
CA CYS A 523 4.44 6.19 2.11
C CYS A 523 5.70 6.87 1.56
N LEU A 524 6.87 6.28 1.82
CA LEU A 524 8.15 6.79 1.33
C LEU A 524 8.28 6.57 -0.19
N GLY A 525 7.75 5.46 -0.70
CA GLY A 525 7.92 5.06 -2.08
C GLY A 525 6.85 5.58 -3.04
N PHE A 526 6.00 6.53 -2.65
CA PHE A 526 4.81 6.86 -3.47
C PHE A 526 5.16 7.36 -4.88
N LYS A 527 6.19 8.20 -5.05
CA LYS A 527 6.65 8.64 -6.37
C LYS A 527 7.30 7.52 -7.18
N PHE A 528 7.95 6.56 -6.50
CA PHE A 528 8.49 5.36 -7.16
C PHE A 528 7.33 4.48 -7.66
N ALA A 529 6.33 4.23 -6.82
CA ALA A 529 5.14 3.47 -7.17
C ALA A 529 4.35 4.14 -8.30
N GLU A 530 4.19 5.46 -8.27
CA GLU A 530 3.55 6.22 -9.36
C GLU A 530 4.31 6.04 -10.68
N MET A 531 5.63 6.21 -10.67
CA MET A 531 6.49 6.00 -11.83
C MET A 531 6.40 4.57 -12.36
N GLU A 532 6.50 3.57 -11.48
CA GLU A 532 6.37 2.15 -11.80
C GLU A 532 5.01 1.83 -12.44
N ILE A 533 3.91 2.27 -11.80
CA ILE A 533 2.55 2.08 -12.29
C ILE A 533 2.38 2.70 -13.67
N LYS A 534 2.77 3.97 -13.85
CA LYS A 534 2.64 4.69 -15.11
C LYS A 534 3.49 4.04 -16.21
N GLN A 535 4.71 3.59 -15.88
CA GLN A 535 5.58 2.93 -16.85
C GLN A 535 5.00 1.60 -17.32
N ILE A 536 4.56 0.74 -16.39
CA ILE A 536 3.97 -0.55 -16.74
C ILE A 536 2.67 -0.35 -17.52
N LEU A 537 1.79 0.54 -17.05
CA LEU A 537 0.50 0.79 -17.68
C LEU A 537 0.65 1.38 -19.09
N ALA A 538 1.53 2.36 -19.29
CA ALA A 538 1.79 2.95 -20.61
C ALA A 538 2.35 1.90 -21.60
N THR A 539 3.24 1.02 -21.14
CA THR A 539 3.79 -0.04 -21.99
C THR A 539 2.73 -1.10 -22.34
N LEU A 540 1.95 -1.57 -21.35
CA LEU A 540 0.90 -2.56 -21.57
C LEU A 540 -0.21 -2.03 -22.47
N ILE A 541 -0.76 -0.84 -22.18
CA ILE A 541 -1.92 -0.31 -22.91
C ILE A 541 -1.61 0.04 -24.36
N SER A 542 -0.35 0.40 -24.66
CA SER A 542 0.09 0.69 -26.03
C SER A 542 0.33 -0.57 -26.87
N THR A 543 0.38 -1.76 -26.24
CA THR A 543 0.68 -3.03 -26.93
C THR A 543 -0.47 -4.03 -26.89
N MET A 544 -1.26 -4.02 -25.81
CA MET A 544 -2.30 -4.99 -25.52
C MET A 544 -3.65 -4.30 -25.32
N HIS A 545 -4.69 -4.97 -25.82
CA HIS A 545 -6.08 -4.64 -25.55
C HIS A 545 -6.60 -5.60 -24.48
N PHE A 546 -7.33 -5.05 -23.50
CA PHE A 546 -7.82 -5.79 -22.35
C PHE A 546 -9.35 -5.74 -22.33
N ASP A 547 -9.97 -6.91 -22.37
CA ASP A 547 -11.41 -7.10 -22.18
C ASP A 547 -11.67 -7.98 -20.95
N LEU A 548 -12.91 -7.90 -20.45
CA LEU A 548 -13.36 -8.78 -19.38
C LEU A 548 -13.52 -10.21 -19.90
N PRO A 549 -13.32 -11.25 -19.06
CA PRO A 549 -13.50 -12.64 -19.46
C PRO A 549 -14.86 -12.88 -20.12
N SER A 550 -14.84 -13.33 -21.36
CA SER A 550 -16.06 -13.52 -22.16
C SER A 550 -16.50 -14.99 -22.27
N ALA A 551 -15.61 -15.93 -21.95
CA ALA A 551 -15.89 -17.36 -22.01
C ALA A 551 -17.04 -17.76 -21.07
N VAL A 552 -17.89 -18.66 -21.58
CA VAL A 552 -19.00 -19.27 -20.84
C VAL A 552 -18.71 -20.75 -20.60
N ASP A 553 -19.10 -21.28 -19.44
CA ASP A 553 -19.05 -22.73 -19.20
C ASP A 553 -20.16 -23.48 -19.93
N GLY A 554 -20.22 -24.80 -19.73
CA GLY A 554 -21.26 -25.67 -20.29
C GLY A 554 -22.68 -25.38 -19.80
N GLN A 555 -22.85 -24.49 -18.81
CA GLN A 555 -24.14 -24.01 -18.31
C GLN A 555 -24.48 -22.60 -18.83
N GLY A 556 -23.58 -21.97 -19.59
CA GLY A 556 -23.76 -20.61 -20.11
C GLY A 556 -23.35 -19.51 -19.14
N GLU A 557 -22.74 -19.84 -18.01
CA GLU A 557 -22.33 -18.88 -16.98
C GLU A 557 -20.95 -18.29 -17.30
N ARG A 558 -20.77 -16.98 -17.11
CA ARG A 558 -19.48 -16.30 -17.27
C ARG A 558 -18.70 -16.27 -15.96
N LYS A 559 -17.39 -16.09 -16.04
CA LYS A 559 -16.57 -15.82 -14.85
C LYS A 559 -16.96 -14.49 -14.21
N GLU A 560 -17.40 -14.54 -12.97
CA GLU A 560 -17.60 -13.34 -12.16
C GLU A 560 -16.33 -13.09 -11.32
N VAL A 561 -15.61 -12.01 -11.65
CA VAL A 561 -14.48 -11.55 -10.84
C VAL A 561 -14.99 -10.68 -9.70
N TYR A 562 -14.63 -11.07 -8.49
CA TYR A 562 -14.96 -10.41 -7.26
C TYR A 562 -13.73 -9.86 -6.57
N TRP A 563 -13.83 -8.66 -6.02
CA TRP A 563 -12.70 -8.00 -5.36
C TRP A 563 -12.81 -8.12 -3.86
N ARG A 564 -12.14 -9.13 -3.31
CA ARG A 564 -12.12 -9.40 -1.88
C ARG A 564 -11.26 -8.36 -1.17
N ILE A 565 -11.75 -7.89 -0.02
CA ILE A 565 -11.01 -7.01 0.89
C ILE A 565 -10.55 -7.84 2.08
N ASP A 566 -9.26 -8.18 2.15
CA ASP A 566 -8.64 -8.92 3.26
C ASP A 566 -7.33 -8.23 3.67
N GLY A 567 -7.41 -6.97 4.11
CA GLY A 567 -6.25 -6.08 4.27
C GLY A 567 -5.91 -5.37 2.95
N LEU A 568 -5.48 -6.15 1.95
CA LEU A 568 -5.35 -5.70 0.57
C LEU A 568 -6.63 -5.98 -0.24
N GLN A 569 -6.85 -5.21 -1.31
CA GLN A 569 -7.86 -5.52 -2.31
C GLN A 569 -7.29 -6.52 -3.33
N VAL A 570 -7.89 -7.69 -3.45
CA VAL A 570 -7.39 -8.76 -4.32
C VAL A 570 -8.52 -9.34 -5.15
N PRO A 571 -8.35 -9.50 -6.48
CA PRO A 571 -9.35 -10.11 -7.32
C PRO A 571 -9.36 -11.63 -7.13
N VAL A 572 -10.55 -12.21 -7.07
CA VAL A 572 -10.82 -13.65 -6.99
C VAL A 572 -11.99 -13.98 -7.91
N VAL A 573 -12.10 -15.21 -8.38
CA VAL A 573 -13.23 -15.64 -9.21
C VAL A 573 -14.28 -16.34 -8.34
N ARG A 574 -15.56 -16.03 -8.55
CA ARG A 574 -16.66 -16.70 -7.86
C ARG A 574 -16.91 -18.12 -8.38
N PRO A 575 -17.47 -19.02 -7.55
CA PRO A 575 -18.08 -20.25 -8.03
C PRO A 575 -19.10 -19.95 -9.15
N PRO A 576 -19.23 -20.82 -10.17
CA PRO A 576 -18.62 -22.16 -10.26
C PRO A 576 -17.16 -22.16 -10.78
N HIS A 577 -16.68 -21.06 -11.35
CA HIS A 577 -15.38 -20.99 -12.03
C HIS A 577 -14.17 -20.83 -11.10
N GLY A 578 -14.39 -20.36 -9.88
CA GLY A 578 -13.37 -20.15 -8.87
C GLY A 578 -13.84 -20.54 -7.47
N ASP A 579 -13.00 -20.25 -6.48
CA ASP A 579 -13.16 -20.70 -5.10
C ASP A 579 -13.35 -19.56 -4.09
N LEU A 580 -13.44 -18.30 -4.56
CA LEU A 580 -13.43 -17.08 -3.73
C LEU A 580 -12.21 -16.95 -2.80
N ARG A 581 -11.17 -17.76 -2.99
CA ARG A 581 -9.99 -17.88 -2.12
C ARG A 581 -8.70 -17.54 -2.88
N THR A 582 -8.51 -18.18 -4.02
CA THR A 582 -7.33 -18.05 -4.88
C THR A 582 -7.39 -16.73 -5.64
N ALA A 583 -6.37 -15.91 -5.41
CA ALA A 583 -6.18 -14.63 -6.06
C ALA A 583 -5.88 -14.85 -7.55
N GLN A 584 -6.65 -14.21 -8.42
CA GLN A 584 -6.51 -14.29 -9.87
C GLN A 584 -7.23 -13.10 -10.52
N ALA A 585 -6.66 -12.57 -11.59
CA ALA A 585 -7.20 -11.49 -12.40
C ALA A 585 -7.28 -11.94 -13.86
N PRO A 586 -8.30 -12.74 -14.25
CA PRO A 586 -8.46 -13.18 -15.62
C PRO A 586 -8.92 -12.02 -16.52
N PHE A 587 -8.33 -11.93 -17.71
CA PHE A 587 -8.66 -10.99 -18.77
C PHE A 587 -8.64 -11.69 -20.12
N ASP A 588 -9.51 -11.26 -21.04
CA ASP A 588 -9.35 -11.59 -22.45
C ASP A 588 -8.37 -10.58 -23.06
N ILE A 589 -7.25 -11.08 -23.59
CA ILE A 589 -6.13 -10.24 -24.06
C ILE A 589 -5.84 -10.54 -25.52
N ARG A 590 -5.62 -9.48 -26.29
CA ARG A 590 -5.09 -9.53 -27.67
C ARG A 590 -4.09 -8.40 -27.90
N LEU A 591 -3.36 -8.48 -29.02
CA LEU A 591 -2.59 -7.33 -29.47
C LEU A 591 -3.52 -6.18 -29.91
N VAL A 592 -3.03 -4.97 -29.69
CA VAL A 592 -3.67 -3.74 -30.16
C VAL A 592 -3.68 -3.71 -31.69
N LYS A 593 -4.78 -3.22 -32.25
CA LYS A 593 -5.01 -2.94 -33.67
C LYS A 593 -5.09 -1.43 -33.88
N ASP A 594 -4.98 -0.98 -35.12
CA ASP A 594 -5.06 0.46 -35.45
C ASP A 594 -6.39 1.10 -35.04
N GLU A 595 -7.49 0.34 -35.10
CA GLU A 595 -8.83 0.77 -34.68
C GLU A 595 -8.92 1.09 -33.18
N ASP A 596 -8.08 0.47 -32.34
CA ASP A 596 -8.09 0.66 -30.89
C ASP A 596 -7.47 2.00 -30.45
N PHE A 597 -6.97 2.81 -31.39
CA PHE A 597 -6.49 4.18 -31.15
C PHE A 597 -7.49 5.25 -31.61
N LEU A 598 -8.59 4.86 -32.26
CA LEU A 598 -9.58 5.79 -32.79
C LEU A 598 -10.63 6.08 -31.71
N LEU A 599 -10.70 7.34 -31.27
CA LEU A 599 -11.64 7.83 -30.27
C LEU A 599 -13.09 7.88 -30.77
#